data_AF-M2B948-F1
#
_entry.id   AF-M2B948-F1
#
_cell.length_a   1.000
_cell.length_b   1.000
_cell.length_c   1.000
_cell.angle_alpha   90.00
_cell.angle_beta   90.00
_cell.angle_gamma   90.00
#
_symmetry.space_group_name_H-M   'P 1'
#
loop_
_entity.id
_entity.type
_entity.pdbx_description
1 polymer ?
#
loop_
_entity_poly.entity_id
_entity_poly.type
_entity_poly.pdbx_seq_one_letter_code
_entity_poly.pdbx_strand_id
1 'polypeptide(L)'
;MNVGYSHGLTDHQLQVTLDRMKRRGLITISSEVDDAESSVTLTPAGGDQWSLERAPVWDRFIFENGSLSGERFTVVAANESISRRYIGSRIAAGIEVQAGPIGVRRGVSLSLIPWKRFQNMVVLRLARERSTNRHVDWDVYESMRIWWTSLAELSKLPRG
;
A
#
# COMPACT_ATOMS: atom_id res chain seq x y z
N MET A 1 8.34 -21.07 -3.47
CA MET A 1 7.05 -21.23 -2.75
C MET A 1 6.17 -20.06 -3.17
N ASN A 2 5.24 -20.28 -4.11
CA ASN A 2 4.36 -19.21 -4.61
C ASN A 2 3.36 -18.81 -3.54
N VAL A 3 3.24 -17.51 -3.31
CA VAL A 3 2.45 -16.90 -2.24
C VAL A 3 0.96 -16.97 -2.59
N GLY A 4 0.35 -18.16 -2.55
CA GLY A 4 -1.10 -18.40 -2.45
C GLY A 4 -2.05 -17.78 -3.49
N TYR A 5 -1.55 -17.12 -4.53
CA TYR A 5 -2.36 -16.52 -5.59
C TYR A 5 -2.23 -17.39 -6.85
N SER A 6 -3.20 -18.27 -7.07
CA SER A 6 -3.38 -18.92 -8.37
C SER A 6 -4.52 -18.24 -9.11
N HIS A 7 -4.29 -17.89 -10.38
CA HIS A 7 -5.39 -17.60 -11.29
C HIS A 7 -5.95 -18.91 -11.83
N GLY A 8 -7.24 -18.95 -12.16
CA GLY A 8 -7.85 -20.09 -12.84
C GLY A 8 -7.45 -20.21 -14.32
N LEU A 9 -6.50 -19.39 -14.80
CA LEU A 9 -6.03 -19.41 -16.18
C LEU A 9 -4.91 -20.44 -16.37
N THR A 10 -4.92 -21.14 -17.50
CA THR A 10 -3.74 -21.87 -17.97
C THR A 10 -2.64 -20.91 -18.43
N ASP A 11 -1.41 -21.38 -18.57
CA ASP A 11 -0.29 -20.55 -19.04
C ASP A 11 -0.58 -19.90 -20.40
N HIS A 12 -1.17 -20.66 -21.33
CA HIS A 12 -1.60 -20.14 -22.62
C HIS A 12 -2.68 -19.04 -22.47
N GLN A 13 -3.68 -19.24 -21.61
CA GLN A 13 -4.72 -18.24 -21.37
C GLN A 13 -4.16 -16.98 -20.70
N LEU A 14 -3.22 -17.14 -19.77
CA LEU A 14 -2.53 -16.04 -19.13
C LEU A 14 -1.73 -15.24 -20.17
N GLN A 15 -0.92 -15.91 -20.98
CA GLN A 15 -0.12 -15.27 -22.04
C GLN A 15 -1.00 -14.47 -23.00
N VAL A 16 -2.07 -15.07 -23.53
CA VAL A 16 -3.03 -14.40 -24.42
C VAL A 16 -3.66 -13.18 -23.74
N THR A 17 -3.97 -13.28 -22.45
CA THR A 17 -4.56 -12.19 -21.67
C THR A 17 -3.56 -11.04 -21.49
N LEU A 18 -2.32 -11.35 -21.09
CA LEU A 18 -1.24 -10.38 -20.94
C LEU A 18 -0.94 -9.68 -22.27
N ASP A 19 -0.84 -10.42 -23.37
CA ASP A 19 -0.62 -9.85 -24.70
C ASP A 19 -1.76 -8.92 -25.14
N ARG A 20 -3.01 -9.26 -24.80
CA ARG A 20 -4.15 -8.37 -25.05
C ARG A 20 -4.07 -7.11 -24.21
N MET A 21 -3.73 -7.21 -22.93
CA MET A 21 -3.59 -6.05 -22.04
C MET A 21 -2.43 -5.15 -22.47
N LYS A 22 -1.30 -5.73 -22.87
CA LYS A 22 -0.14 -5.02 -23.42
C LYS A 22 -0.50 -4.29 -24.71
N ARG A 23 -1.17 -4.95 -25.67
CA ARG A 23 -1.65 -4.32 -26.91
C ARG A 23 -2.62 -3.16 -26.68
N ARG A 24 -3.42 -3.23 -25.62
CA ARG A 24 -4.32 -2.14 -25.19
C ARG A 24 -3.60 -1.04 -24.40
N GLY A 25 -2.29 -1.16 -24.18
CA GLY A 25 -1.50 -0.19 -23.43
C GLY A 25 -1.82 -0.15 -21.94
N LEU A 26 -2.40 -1.21 -21.36
CA LEU A 26 -2.78 -1.26 -19.94
C LEU A 26 -1.65 -1.75 -19.04
N ILE A 27 -0.72 -2.54 -19.57
CA ILE A 27 0.45 -3.05 -18.85
C ILE A 27 1.72 -2.87 -19.67
N THR A 28 2.84 -2.79 -18.97
CA THR A 28 4.18 -3.03 -19.50
C THR A 28 4.69 -4.36 -18.98
N ILE A 29 5.46 -5.06 -19.81
CA ILE A 29 6.14 -6.30 -19.44
C ILE A 29 7.63 -6.02 -19.63
N SER A 30 8.41 -6.04 -18.55
CA SER A 30 9.86 -6.02 -18.61
C SER A 30 10.38 -7.46 -18.61
N SER A 31 11.19 -7.81 -19.59
CA SER A 31 12.00 -9.02 -19.57
C SER A 31 13.42 -8.56 -19.32
N GLU A 32 14.00 -8.90 -18.17
CA GLU A 32 15.45 -8.90 -18.08
C GLU A 32 16.00 -10.08 -18.89
N VAL A 33 17.28 -10.00 -19.26
CA VAL A 33 17.93 -10.91 -20.23
C VAL A 33 18.09 -12.34 -19.66
N ASP A 34 17.89 -12.51 -18.35
CA ASP A 34 17.74 -13.81 -17.70
C ASP A 34 16.27 -14.01 -17.27
N ASP A 35 15.63 -15.05 -17.81
CA ASP A 35 14.19 -15.40 -17.72
C ASP A 35 13.59 -15.49 -16.29
N ALA A 36 14.36 -15.26 -15.23
CA ALA A 36 13.92 -15.38 -13.84
C ALA A 36 13.14 -14.15 -13.31
N GLU A 37 13.19 -12.99 -13.99
CA GLU A 37 12.62 -11.73 -13.47
C GLU A 37 11.73 -10.99 -14.47
N SER A 38 10.88 -11.71 -15.21
CA SER A 38 9.83 -11.03 -15.97
C SER A 38 8.83 -10.35 -15.02
N SER A 39 8.66 -9.03 -15.18
CA SER A 39 7.75 -8.24 -14.34
C SER A 39 6.65 -7.61 -15.17
N VAL A 40 5.43 -7.60 -14.62
CA VAL A 40 4.25 -6.99 -15.23
C VAL A 40 3.80 -5.81 -14.38
N THR A 41 3.80 -4.61 -14.95
CA THR A 41 3.41 -3.38 -14.25
C THR A 41 2.26 -2.67 -14.97
N LEU A 42 1.34 -2.05 -14.25
CA LEU A 42 0.29 -1.22 -14.86
C LEU A 42 0.88 0.07 -15.43
N THR A 43 0.41 0.45 -16.61
CA THR A 43 0.62 1.80 -17.16
C THR A 43 -0.30 2.80 -16.45
N PRO A 44 -0.13 4.13 -16.65
CA PRO A 44 -1.12 5.12 -16.24
C PRO A 44 -2.55 4.76 -16.68
N ALA A 45 -2.74 4.41 -17.96
CA ALA A 45 -4.04 4.04 -18.50
C ALA A 45 -4.62 2.75 -17.86
N GLY A 46 -3.78 1.73 -17.63
CA GLY A 46 -4.20 0.52 -16.93
C GLY A 46 -4.57 0.77 -15.48
N GLY A 47 -3.83 1.67 -14.84
CA GLY A 47 -4.11 2.15 -13.49
C GLY A 47 -5.41 2.92 -13.35
N ASP A 48 -5.73 3.78 -14.32
CA ASP A 48 -6.99 4.50 -14.38
C ASP A 48 -8.16 3.53 -14.59
N GLN A 49 -8.02 2.57 -15.52
CA GLN A 49 -9.01 1.50 -15.72
C GLN A 49 -9.22 0.69 -14.44
N TRP A 50 -8.15 0.29 -13.77
CA TRP A 50 -8.22 -0.44 -12.50
C TRP A 50 -8.97 0.36 -11.42
N SER A 51 -8.71 1.66 -11.36
CA SER A 51 -9.34 2.58 -10.40
C SER A 51 -10.83 2.76 -10.68
N LEU A 52 -11.23 2.83 -11.96
CA LEU A 52 -12.62 2.91 -12.37
C LEU A 52 -13.41 1.64 -11.99
N GLU A 53 -12.85 0.46 -12.28
CA GLU A 53 -13.51 -0.83 -12.02
C GLU A 53 -13.72 -1.11 -10.53
N ARG A 54 -12.75 -0.72 -9.70
CA ARG A 54 -12.75 -1.05 -8.27
C ARG A 54 -13.28 0.08 -7.38
N ALA A 55 -13.39 1.29 -7.91
CA ALA A 55 -13.83 2.49 -7.21
C ALA A 55 -13.23 2.62 -5.78
N PRO A 56 -11.89 2.59 -5.65
CA PRO A 56 -11.24 2.62 -4.34
C PRO A 56 -11.49 3.94 -3.60
N VAL A 57 -11.76 3.85 -2.30
CA VAL A 57 -11.84 5.01 -1.42
C VAL A 57 -10.42 5.46 -1.06
N TRP A 58 -9.84 6.32 -1.89
CA TRP A 58 -8.45 6.79 -1.75
C TRP A 58 -8.18 7.56 -0.46
N ASP A 59 -9.19 8.20 0.13
CA ASP A 59 -9.05 8.90 1.42
C ASP A 59 -8.72 7.96 2.59
N ARG A 60 -8.94 6.65 2.38
CA ARG A 60 -8.61 5.58 3.32
C ARG A 60 -7.26 4.91 3.02
N PHE A 61 -6.58 5.30 1.94
CA PHE A 61 -5.27 4.76 1.61
C PHE A 61 -4.20 5.34 2.51
N ILE A 62 -3.38 4.46 3.07
CA ILE A 62 -2.19 4.83 3.82
C ILE A 62 -0.97 4.22 3.15
N PHE A 63 0.00 5.07 2.82
CA PHE A 63 1.33 4.60 2.49
C PHE A 63 2.21 4.69 3.73
N GLU A 64 2.86 3.60 4.08
CA GLU A 64 3.83 3.57 5.15
C GLU A 64 5.22 3.29 4.62
N ASN A 65 6.22 3.91 5.26
CA ASN A 65 7.62 3.62 5.01
C ASN A 65 8.38 3.67 6.33
N GLY A 66 8.92 2.52 6.71
CA GLY A 66 9.83 2.39 7.85
C GLY A 66 10.28 0.96 8.00
N SER A 67 11.58 0.72 7.88
CA SER A 67 12.16 -0.58 8.28
C SER A 67 11.93 -0.81 9.76
N LEU A 68 11.55 -2.03 10.18
CA LEU A 68 11.43 -2.40 11.60
C LEU A 68 12.70 -2.09 12.43
N SER A 69 13.86 -1.98 11.77
CA SER A 69 15.13 -1.56 12.38
C SER A 69 15.39 -0.05 12.38
N GLY A 70 14.54 0.76 11.75
CA GLY A 70 14.67 2.20 11.66
C GLY A 70 14.02 2.92 12.84
N GLU A 71 14.65 3.97 13.35
CA GLU A 71 14.16 4.81 14.46
C GLU A 71 13.02 5.76 14.03
N ARG A 72 12.66 5.74 12.75
CA ARG A 72 11.61 6.59 12.18
C ARG A 72 10.64 5.76 11.36
N PHE A 73 9.36 6.00 11.62
CA PHE A 73 8.25 5.46 10.88
C PHE A 73 7.50 6.59 10.19
N THR A 74 7.38 6.51 8.86
CA THR A 74 6.70 7.52 8.05
C THR A 74 5.35 7.01 7.58
N VAL A 75 4.33 7.84 7.73
CA VAL A 75 2.96 7.57 7.29
C VAL A 75 2.53 8.70 6.38
N VAL A 76 1.94 8.36 5.24
CA VAL A 76 1.41 9.31 4.26
C VAL A 76 -0.04 8.96 3.97
N ALA A 77 -0.94 9.94 4.11
CA ALA A 77 -2.35 9.76 3.79
C ALA A 77 -3.00 11.07 3.31
N ALA A 78 -4.24 10.97 2.82
CA ALA A 78 -5.00 12.11 2.31
C ALA A 78 -5.35 13.14 3.40
N ASN A 79 -5.49 12.72 4.66
CA ASN A 79 -5.81 13.61 5.77
C ASN A 79 -5.05 13.22 7.04
N GLU A 80 -4.89 14.19 7.95
CA GLU A 80 -4.14 13.98 9.18
C GLU A 80 -4.87 13.06 10.18
N SER A 81 -6.21 13.11 10.19
CA SER A 81 -7.05 12.33 11.11
C SER A 81 -6.82 10.83 10.94
N ILE A 82 -6.82 10.35 9.69
CA ILE A 82 -6.60 8.93 9.40
C ILE A 82 -5.15 8.51 9.69
N SER A 83 -4.16 9.36 9.36
CA SER A 83 -2.76 9.09 9.69
C SER A 83 -2.52 9.00 11.20
N ARG A 84 -3.18 9.85 11.99
CA ARG A 84 -3.10 9.80 13.46
C ARG A 84 -3.80 8.58 14.03
N ARG A 85 -4.98 8.22 13.53
CA ARG A 85 -5.66 6.97 13.92
C ARG A 85 -4.81 5.75 13.60
N TYR A 86 -4.16 5.74 12.44
CA TYR A 86 -3.25 4.67 12.06
C TYR A 86 -2.09 4.51 13.04
N ILE A 87 -1.33 5.59 13.28
CA ILE A 87 -0.23 5.58 14.24
C ILE A 87 -0.72 5.20 15.64
N GLY A 88 -1.85 5.79 16.08
CA GLY A 88 -2.46 5.49 17.37
C GLY A 88 -2.83 4.03 17.53
N SER A 89 -3.43 3.41 16.51
CA SER A 89 -3.77 1.97 16.54
C SER A 89 -2.54 1.08 16.65
N ARG A 90 -1.46 1.43 15.94
CA ARG A 90 -0.19 0.68 16.01
C ARG A 90 0.47 0.82 17.38
N ILE A 91 0.40 2.00 17.99
CA ILE A 91 0.89 2.21 19.36
C ILE A 91 0.04 1.43 20.37
N ALA A 92 -1.30 1.50 20.27
CA ALA A 92 -2.22 0.81 21.17
C ALA A 92 -2.07 -0.72 21.10
N ALA A 93 -1.82 -1.26 19.90
CA ALA A 93 -1.57 -2.68 19.66
C ALA A 93 -0.15 -3.15 20.03
N GLY A 94 0.72 -2.26 20.52
CA GLY A 94 2.11 -2.59 20.86
C GLY A 94 3.03 -2.81 19.65
N ILE A 95 2.58 -2.48 18.43
CA ILE A 95 3.37 -2.58 17.19
C ILE A 95 4.49 -1.53 17.17
N GLU A 96 4.18 -0.30 17.60
CA GLU A 96 5.11 0.82 17.64
C GLU A 96 5.20 1.40 19.05
N VAL A 97 6.37 1.89 19.47
CA VAL A 97 6.47 2.69 20.70
C VAL A 97 7.04 4.05 20.34
N GLN A 98 6.28 5.07 20.70
CA GLN A 98 6.62 6.46 20.43
C GLN A 98 7.77 6.90 21.35
N ALA A 99 8.90 7.26 20.74
CA ALA A 99 10.10 7.74 21.44
C ALA A 99 10.21 9.27 21.45
N GLY A 100 9.27 9.98 20.83
CA GLY A 100 9.34 11.43 20.67
C GLY A 100 8.13 12.02 19.95
N PRO A 101 8.17 13.31 19.60
CA PRO A 101 7.04 13.97 18.94
C PRO A 101 6.81 13.42 17.53
N ILE A 102 5.55 13.49 17.08
CA ILE A 102 5.18 13.20 15.70
C ILE A 102 5.37 14.47 14.87
N GLY A 103 6.32 14.44 13.94
CA GLY A 103 6.49 15.51 12.96
C GLY A 103 5.38 15.47 11.92
N VAL A 104 4.82 16.62 11.55
CA VAL A 104 3.73 16.73 10.57
C VAL A 104 4.13 17.66 9.43
N ARG A 105 3.98 17.19 8.19
CA ARG A 105 4.11 18.00 6.98
C ARG A 105 2.85 17.87 6.14
N ARG A 106 2.32 19.01 5.65
CA ARG A 106 1.06 19.08 4.88
C ARG A 106 1.33 19.59 3.47
N GLY A 107 0.36 19.42 2.57
CA GLY A 107 0.42 19.98 1.21
C GLY A 107 1.46 19.27 0.33
N VAL A 108 1.72 17.99 0.55
CA VAL A 108 2.73 17.24 -0.20
C VAL A 108 2.09 16.52 -1.39
N SER A 109 2.71 16.61 -2.55
CA SER A 109 2.29 15.87 -3.74
C SER A 109 3.27 14.73 -4.02
N LEU A 110 2.78 13.49 -4.06
CA LEU A 110 3.60 12.27 -4.14
C LEU A 110 2.99 11.25 -5.10
N SER A 111 3.84 10.51 -5.80
CA SER A 111 3.44 9.30 -6.53
C SER A 111 3.72 8.10 -5.64
N LEU A 112 2.68 7.60 -4.97
CA LEU A 112 2.79 6.50 -4.00
C LEU A 112 2.56 5.12 -4.64
N ILE A 113 1.92 5.09 -5.80
CA ILE A 113 1.75 3.91 -6.65
C ILE A 113 2.08 4.29 -8.09
N PRO A 114 2.49 3.34 -8.96
CA PRO A 114 3.09 3.65 -10.26
C PRO A 114 2.25 4.54 -11.18
N TRP A 115 0.92 4.45 -11.11
CA TRP A 115 0.01 5.15 -12.02
C TRP A 115 -0.74 6.34 -11.41
N LYS A 116 -0.62 6.59 -10.10
CA LYS A 116 -1.42 7.64 -9.43
C LYS A 116 -0.55 8.62 -8.66
N ARG A 117 -0.70 9.89 -9.02
CA ARG A 117 -0.19 11.02 -8.26
C ARG A 117 -1.25 11.51 -7.27
N PHE A 118 -0.86 11.57 -6.00
CA PHE A 118 -1.67 12.11 -4.92
C PHE A 118 -1.28 13.56 -4.67
N GLN A 119 -2.26 14.42 -4.39
CA GLN A 119 -2.08 15.85 -4.15
C GLN A 119 -2.53 16.17 -2.72
N ASN A 120 -1.98 17.23 -2.13
CA ASN A 120 -2.37 17.73 -0.82
C ASN A 120 -2.29 16.69 0.33
N MET A 121 -1.34 15.76 0.23
CA MET A 121 -1.16 14.70 1.23
C MET A 121 -0.56 15.25 2.53
N VAL A 122 -0.80 14.50 3.60
CA VAL A 122 -0.20 14.71 4.93
C VAL A 122 0.83 13.61 5.19
N VAL A 123 2.03 14.02 5.59
CA VAL A 123 3.14 13.13 5.97
C VAL A 123 3.38 13.26 7.48
N LEU A 124 3.20 12.16 8.21
CA LEU A 124 3.53 12.04 9.63
C LEU A 124 4.82 11.26 9.77
N ARG A 125 5.72 11.72 10.64
CA ARG A 125 6.95 11.02 11.01
C ARG A 125 6.95 10.76 12.50
N LEU A 126 6.80 9.50 12.87
CA LEU A 126 6.90 9.03 14.24
C LEU A 126 8.35 8.68 14.56
N ALA A 127 8.90 9.30 15.61
CA ALA A 127 10.11 8.80 16.26
C ALA A 127 9.73 7.58 17.09
N ARG A 128 10.41 6.45 16.89
CA ARG A 128 10.09 5.19 17.55
C ARG A 128 11.30 4.52 18.19
N GLU A 129 11.05 3.76 19.25
CA GLU A 129 12.06 2.91 19.87
C GLU A 129 12.26 1.64 19.05
N ARG A 130 13.52 1.18 18.95
CA ARG A 130 13.82 -0.15 18.46
C ARG A 130 13.39 -1.16 19.53
N SER A 131 12.60 -2.15 19.16
CA SER A 131 12.31 -3.27 20.04
C SER A 131 12.29 -4.58 19.28
N THR A 132 12.89 -5.59 19.88
CA THR A 132 13.10 -6.92 19.27
C THR A 132 12.20 -8.00 19.87
N ASN A 133 11.47 -7.73 20.96
CA ASN A 133 10.60 -8.69 21.63
C ASN A 133 9.38 -8.00 22.24
N ARG A 134 8.32 -7.79 21.45
CA ARG A 134 7.05 -7.26 21.94
C ARG A 134 5.89 -8.17 21.55
N HIS A 135 4.97 -8.32 22.49
CA HIS A 135 3.67 -8.91 22.23
C HIS A 135 2.84 -7.90 21.42
N VAL A 136 2.34 -8.33 20.27
CA VAL A 136 1.50 -7.52 19.39
C VAL A 136 0.06 -7.99 19.52
N ASP A 137 -0.84 -7.06 19.86
CA ASP A 137 -2.28 -7.31 19.92
C ASP A 137 -2.93 -6.94 18.58
N TRP A 138 -3.05 -7.93 17.71
CA TRP A 138 -3.64 -7.75 16.38
C TRP A 138 -5.14 -7.45 16.43
N ASP A 139 -5.85 -7.92 17.46
CA ASP A 139 -7.29 -7.69 17.58
C ASP A 139 -7.58 -6.22 17.88
N VAL A 140 -6.78 -5.61 18.76
CA VAL A 140 -6.83 -4.15 19.00
C VAL A 140 -6.56 -3.38 17.71
N TYR A 141 -5.52 -3.75 16.95
CA TYR A 141 -5.19 -3.07 15.69
C TYR A 141 -6.33 -3.17 14.66
N GLU A 142 -6.86 -4.37 14.42
CA GLU A 142 -7.91 -4.59 13.42
C GLU A 142 -9.26 -3.97 13.83
N SER A 143 -9.60 -3.93 15.12
CA SER A 143 -10.84 -3.30 15.60
C SER A 143 -10.90 -1.79 15.31
N MET A 144 -9.75 -1.13 15.19
CA MET A 144 -9.63 0.30 14.90
C MET A 144 -9.50 0.60 13.40
N ARG A 145 -9.35 -0.44 12.57
CA ARG A 145 -8.92 -0.32 11.19
C ARG A 145 -10.04 0.23 10.31
N ILE A 146 -9.78 1.41 9.75
CA ILE A 146 -10.64 2.06 8.75
C ILE A 146 -9.87 2.43 7.47
N TRP A 147 -8.65 1.91 7.34
CA TRP A 147 -7.69 2.21 6.28
C TRP A 147 -7.20 0.92 5.62
N TRP A 148 -6.56 1.10 4.47
CA TRP A 148 -5.86 0.04 3.73
C TRP A 148 -4.47 0.53 3.35
N THR A 149 -3.48 -0.36 3.41
CA THR A 149 -2.06 -0.04 3.19
C THR A 149 -1.50 -0.66 1.92
N SER A 150 -2.23 -1.62 1.32
CA SER A 150 -1.87 -2.20 0.03
C SER A 150 -3.09 -2.44 -0.84
N LEU A 151 -2.88 -2.53 -2.17
CA LEU A 151 -3.95 -2.78 -3.13
C LEU A 151 -4.66 -4.12 -2.90
N ALA A 152 -3.97 -5.10 -2.31
CA ALA A 152 -4.53 -6.39 -1.95
C ALA A 152 -5.56 -6.31 -0.82
N GLU A 153 -5.53 -5.25 -0.01
CA GLU A 153 -6.45 -5.05 1.11
C GLU A 153 -7.74 -4.35 0.72
N LEU A 154 -7.84 -3.84 -0.51
CA LEU A 154 -9.03 -3.14 -0.96
C LEU A 154 -10.29 -4.02 -0.89
N SER A 155 -10.14 -5.35 -1.00
CA SER A 155 -11.24 -6.31 -0.88
C SER A 155 -11.67 -6.59 0.57
N LYS A 156 -10.88 -6.18 1.56
CA LYS A 156 -11.09 -6.51 2.99
C LYS A 156 -11.93 -5.48 3.74
N LEU A 157 -12.07 -4.27 3.19
CA LEU A 157 -12.84 -3.21 3.85
C LEU A 157 -14.30 -3.21 3.36
N PRO A 158 -15.28 -3.07 4.28
CA PRO A 158 -16.66 -2.85 3.90
C PRO A 158 -16.76 -1.61 3.00
N ARG A 159 -17.46 -1.75 1.87
CA ARG A 159 -17.92 -0.60 1.09
C ARG A 159 -19.00 0.08 1.93
N GLY A 160 -18.58 1.10 2.68
CA GLY A 160 -19.50 1.95 3.44
C GLY A 160 -20.36 2.82 2.54
#